data_AF-A0A059LMC4-F1
#
_entry.id   AF-A0A059LMC4-F1
#
_cell.length_a   1.000
_cell.length_b   1.000
_cell.length_c   1.000
_cell.angle_alpha   90.00
_cell.angle_beta   90.00
_cell.angle_gamma   90.00
#
_symmetry.space_group_name_H-M   'P 1'
#
loop_
_entity.id
_entity.type
_entity.pdbx_description
1 polymer ?
#
loop_
_entity_poly.entity_id
_entity_poly.type
_entity_poly.pdbx_seq_one_letter_code
_entity_poly.pdbx_strand_id
1 'polypeptide(L)'
;MILFDIPDIRLFWSNDERFLKQFAGGTMSTKFKPFSKYPPCYKDISFWTSDSFTENNFCELIRDIAGDLVEEVKLIDSFENKKLESVRE
;
A
#
# COMPACT_ATOMS: atom_id res chain seq x y z
N MET A 1 15.33 0.11 1.01
CA MET A 1 16.37 0.69 0.16
C MET A 1 17.72 0.60 0.86
N ILE A 2 18.71 0.07 0.12
CA ILE A 2 19.85 -0.70 0.63
C ILE A 2 20.87 0.14 1.43
N LEU A 3 21.21 1.35 0.96
CA LEU A 3 22.28 2.13 1.56
C LEU A 3 21.94 2.57 3.00
N PHE A 4 20.71 3.04 3.20
CA PHE A 4 20.24 3.65 4.45
C PHE A 4 19.26 2.78 5.24
N ASP A 5 19.04 1.52 4.82
CA ASP A 5 18.08 0.57 5.43
C ASP A 5 16.64 1.12 5.54
N ILE A 6 16.23 1.96 4.59
CA ILE A 6 14.88 2.55 4.57
C ILE A 6 13.87 1.47 4.14
N PRO A 7 12.89 1.06 4.95
CA PRO A 7 12.05 -0.09 4.65
C PRO A 7 10.98 0.20 3.59
N ASP A 8 10.61 1.47 3.40
CA ASP A 8 9.41 1.87 2.66
C ASP A 8 9.68 3.06 1.75
N ILE A 9 9.22 2.98 0.50
CA ILE A 9 9.35 4.05 -0.51
C ILE A 9 8.51 5.29 -0.20
N ARG A 10 7.37 5.15 0.50
CA ARG A 10 6.49 6.26 0.90
C ARG A 10 7.23 7.30 1.73
N LEU A 11 8.23 6.87 2.51
CA LEU A 11 9.05 7.77 3.33
C LEU A 11 9.78 8.85 2.52
N PHE A 12 10.12 8.61 1.25
CA PHE A 12 10.74 9.62 0.39
C PHE A 12 9.80 10.76 -0.03
N TRP A 13 8.49 10.51 0.04
CA TRP A 13 7.45 11.49 -0.28
C TRP A 13 6.88 12.16 0.98
N SER A 14 7.35 11.74 2.16
CA SER A 14 6.88 12.24 3.44
C SER A 14 7.56 13.56 3.83
N ASN A 15 6.76 14.52 4.30
CA ASN A 15 7.26 15.76 4.93
C ASN A 15 7.45 15.60 6.46
N ASP A 16 7.47 14.37 6.98
CA ASP A 16 7.63 14.14 8.42
C ASP A 16 9.05 14.54 8.89
N GLU A 17 9.12 15.53 9.77
CA GLU A 17 10.38 15.99 10.34
C GLU A 17 11.19 14.88 11.01
N ARG A 18 10.54 13.85 11.57
CA ARG A 18 11.20 12.70 12.21
C ARG A 18 12.00 11.87 11.22
N PHE A 19 11.58 11.84 9.95
CA PHE A 19 12.34 11.25 8.86
C PHE A 19 13.44 12.21 8.40
N LEU A 20 13.07 13.46 8.06
CA LEU A 20 13.99 14.45 7.49
C LEU A 20 15.19 14.76 8.41
N LYS A 21 14.95 14.87 9.72
CA LYS A 21 16.01 15.15 10.72
C LYS A 21 17.08 14.06 10.79
N GLN A 22 16.76 12.81 10.41
CA GLN A 22 17.75 11.73 10.41
C GLN A 22 18.83 11.93 9.36
N PHE A 23 18.51 12.60 8.24
CA PHE A 23 19.40 12.75 7.10
C PHE A 23 19.95 14.17 6.93
N ALA A 24 19.55 15.14 7.77
CA ALA A 24 19.97 16.54 7.69
C ALA A 24 21.50 16.75 7.78
N GLY A 25 22.24 15.83 8.40
CA GLY A 25 23.70 15.89 8.54
C GLY A 25 24.51 15.35 7.35
N GLY A 26 23.86 14.74 6.34
CA GLY A 26 24.50 14.35 5.08
C GLY A 26 25.53 13.21 5.14
N THR A 27 25.70 12.54 6.28
CA THR A 27 26.70 11.46 6.41
C THR A 27 26.22 10.17 5.72
N MET A 28 27.06 9.60 4.86
CA MET A 28 26.77 8.35 4.12
C MET A 28 26.66 7.11 5.02
N SER A 29 27.04 7.19 6.29
CA SER A 29 26.93 6.11 7.27
C SER A 29 25.60 6.11 8.04
N THR A 30 24.73 7.10 7.83
CA THR A 30 23.45 7.21 8.54
C THR A 30 22.53 6.04 8.18
N LYS A 31 22.00 5.33 9.18
CA LYS A 31 20.95 4.32 9.00
C LYS A 31 19.61 4.85 9.47
N PHE A 32 18.56 4.52 8.75
CA PHE A 32 17.19 4.85 9.11
C PHE A 32 16.83 4.23 10.47
N LYS A 33 16.23 5.04 11.32
CA LYS A 33 15.66 4.64 12.61
C LYS A 33 14.13 4.72 12.50
N PRO A 34 13.42 3.58 12.61
CA PRO A 34 11.96 3.56 12.64
C PRO A 34 11.41 4.46 13.75
N PHE A 35 10.36 5.23 13.42
CA PHE A 35 9.73 6.20 14.33
C PHE A 35 8.22 6.03 14.48
N SER A 36 7.62 5.07 13.77
CA SER A 36 6.20 4.74 13.96
C SER A 36 5.99 4.15 15.36
N LYS A 37 4.98 4.65 16.05
CA LYS A 37 4.56 4.15 17.37
C LYS A 37 3.41 3.14 17.27
N TYR A 38 2.74 3.07 16.13
CA TYR A 38 1.48 2.35 15.97
C TYR A 38 1.67 1.12 15.10
N PRO A 39 1.08 -0.02 15.49
CA PRO A 39 1.10 -1.23 14.67
C PRO A 39 0.26 -1.05 13.40
N PRO A 40 0.52 -1.85 12.35
CA PRO A 40 -0.34 -1.89 11.16
C PRO A 40 -1.75 -2.38 11.50
N CYS A 41 -2.73 -1.94 10.72
CA CYS A 41 -4.12 -2.38 10.83
C CYS A 41 -4.52 -3.08 9.54
N TYR A 42 -4.98 -4.33 9.65
CA TYR A 42 -5.42 -5.15 8.53
C TYR A 42 -6.93 -5.04 8.36
N LYS A 43 -7.38 -4.88 7.11
CA LYS A 43 -8.79 -4.82 6.74
C LYS A 43 -8.99 -5.53 5.42
N ASP A 44 -9.99 -6.40 5.38
CA ASP A 44 -10.37 -7.13 4.18
C ASP A 44 -11.57 -6.44 3.51
N ILE A 45 -11.59 -6.47 2.18
CA ILE A 45 -12.68 -5.95 1.36
C ILE A 45 -12.98 -6.99 0.27
N SER A 46 -14.26 -7.29 0.06
CA SER A 46 -14.72 -8.16 -1.02
C SER A 46 -15.87 -7.49 -1.75
N PHE A 47 -15.86 -7.59 -3.08
CA PHE A 47 -16.90 -7.02 -3.93
C PHE A 47 -17.00 -7.82 -5.23
N TRP A 48 -18.17 -7.75 -5.86
CA TRP A 48 -18.38 -8.30 -7.20
C TRP A 48 -17.75 -7.38 -8.24
N THR A 49 -17.08 -7.97 -9.22
CA THR A 49 -16.44 -7.26 -10.31
C THR A 49 -17.25 -7.38 -11.60
N SER A 50 -16.96 -6.51 -12.56
CA SER A 50 -17.44 -6.59 -13.94
C SER A 50 -16.30 -6.97 -14.86
N ASP A 51 -16.60 -7.34 -16.11
CA ASP A 51 -15.60 -7.74 -17.11
C ASP A 51 -14.59 -6.62 -17.44
N SER A 52 -14.92 -5.36 -17.14
CA SER A 52 -14.03 -4.20 -17.31
C SER A 52 -13.11 -3.93 -16.09
N PHE A 53 -13.19 -4.75 -15.04
CA PHE A 53 -12.39 -4.57 -13.84
C PHE A 53 -10.92 -4.91 -14.09
N THR A 54 -10.03 -4.06 -13.58
CA THR A 54 -8.60 -4.36 -13.50
C THR A 54 -8.11 -4.05 -12.09
N GLU A 55 -7.17 -4.84 -11.58
CA GLU A 55 -6.60 -4.65 -10.25
C GLU A 55 -5.91 -3.28 -10.12
N ASN A 56 -5.28 -2.81 -11.19
CA ASN A 56 -4.62 -1.50 -11.22
C ASN A 56 -5.61 -0.35 -11.01
N ASN A 57 -6.82 -0.40 -11.61
CA ASN A 57 -7.82 0.63 -11.40
C ASN A 57 -8.24 0.71 -9.92
N PHE A 58 -8.30 -0.44 -9.24
CA PHE A 58 -8.60 -0.49 -7.80
C PHE A 58 -7.45 0.06 -6.96
N CYS A 59 -6.21 -0.32 -7.27
CA CYS A 59 -5.02 0.21 -6.61
C CYS A 59 -4.89 1.74 -6.80
N GLU A 60 -5.22 2.27 -7.99
CA GLU A 60 -5.27 3.71 -8.26
C GLU A 60 -6.33 4.41 -7.40
N LEU A 61 -7.53 3.84 -7.32
CA LEU A 61 -8.60 4.37 -6.47
C LEU A 61 -8.21 4.41 -4.99
N ILE A 62 -7.58 3.33 -4.48
CA ILE A 62 -7.09 3.27 -3.10
C ILE A 62 -6.04 4.36 -2.88
N ARG A 63 -5.11 4.52 -3.82
CA ARG A 63 -4.05 5.53 -3.71
C ARG A 63 -4.62 6.95 -3.69
N ASP A 64 -5.64 7.24 -4.48
CA ASP A 64 -6.31 8.55 -4.51
C ASP A 64 -7.05 8.86 -3.19
N ILE A 65 -7.78 7.87 -2.66
CA ILE A 65 -8.60 8.06 -1.44
C ILE A 65 -7.77 8.00 -0.17
N ALA A 66 -6.91 6.99 -0.02
CA ALA A 66 -6.22 6.69 1.24
C ALA A 66 -4.78 7.24 1.30
N GLY A 67 -4.18 7.56 0.15
CA GLY A 67 -2.82 8.09 0.06
C GLY A 67 -1.80 7.21 0.79
N ASP A 68 -0.93 7.84 1.57
CA ASP A 68 0.17 7.16 2.27
C ASP A 68 -0.27 6.34 3.50
N LEU A 69 -1.57 6.34 3.87
CA LEU A 69 -2.04 5.52 4.99
C LEU A 69 -2.06 4.03 4.66
N VAL A 70 -2.23 3.67 3.39
CA VAL A 70 -2.21 2.28 2.93
C VAL A 70 -0.78 1.90 2.56
N GLU A 71 -0.30 0.81 3.14
CA GLU A 71 1.03 0.27 2.89
C GLU A 71 1.03 -0.79 1.79
N GLU A 72 0.04 -1.68 1.82
CA GLU A 72 -0.05 -2.82 0.94
C GLU A 72 -1.52 -3.14 0.62
N VAL A 73 -1.76 -3.54 -0.63
CA VAL A 73 -3.02 -4.12 -1.09
C VAL A 73 -2.68 -5.44 -1.73
N LYS A 74 -3.36 -6.52 -1.32
CA LYS A 74 -3.09 -7.87 -1.80
C LYS A 74 -4.40 -8.58 -2.12
N LEU A 75 -4.49 -9.17 -3.31
CA LEU A 75 -5.56 -10.10 -3.64
C LEU A 75 -5.37 -11.40 -2.83
N ILE A 76 -6.32 -11.67 -1.94
CA ILE A 76 -6.31 -12.85 -1.06
C ILE A 76 -7.12 -13.99 -1.67
N ASP A 77 -8.27 -13.68 -2.27
CA ASP A 77 -9.20 -14.66 -2.83
C ASP A 77 -9.93 -14.12 -4.05
N SER A 78 -10.29 -15.01 -4.98
CA SER A 78 -11.11 -14.73 -6.14
C SER A 78 -11.92 -15.97 -6.48
N PHE A 79 -13.23 -15.81 -6.62
CA PHE A 79 -14.14 -16.90 -6.96
C PHE A 79 -15.19 -16.45 -7.97
N GLU A 80 -15.78 -17.44 -8.65
CA GLU A 80 -16.84 -17.23 -9.62
C GLU A 80 -18.09 -18.04 -9.23
N ASN A 81 -19.26 -17.39 -9.26
CA ASN A 81 -20.51 -18.04 -8.87
C ASN A 81 -21.16 -18.79 -10.03
N LYS A 82 -21.01 -20.12 -10.01
CA LYS A 82 -21.54 -21.05 -11.03
C LYS A 82 -23.06 -21.01 -11.22
N LYS A 83 -23.85 -20.49 -10.26
CA LYS A 83 -25.31 -20.35 -10.42
C LYS A 83 -25.72 -19.23 -11.37
N LEU A 84 -24.80 -18.29 -11.68
CA LEU A 84 -25.07 -17.20 -12.63
C LEU A 84 -24.87 -17.62 -14.10
N GLU A 85 -24.17 -18.72 -14.37
CA GLU A 85 -24.07 -19.27 -15.74
C GLU A 85 -25.42 -19.83 -16.23
N SER A 86 -26.18 -20.51 -15.35
CA SER A 86 -27.47 -21.13 -15.71
C SER A 86 -28.62 -20.15 -16.00
N VAL A 87 -28.39 -18.83 -15.85
CA VAL A 87 -29.39 -17.78 -16.10
C VAL A 87 -29.05 -16.96 -17.36
N ARG A 88 -27.88 -17.18 -17.96
CA ARG A 88 -27.42 -16.48 -19.17
C ARG A 88 -27.68 -17.26 -20.46
N GLU A 89 -28.39 -18.40 -20.41
CA GLU A 89 -28.94 -19.12 -21.56
C GLU A 89 -30.40 -18.74 -21.87
#